data_AF-A0A9K3N5J6-F1
#
_entry.id   AF-A0A9K3N5J6-F1
#
_cell.length_a   1.000
_cell.length_b   1.000
_cell.length_c   1.000
_cell.angle_alpha   90.00
_cell.angle_beta   90.00
_cell.angle_gamma   90.00
#
_symmetry.space_group_name_H-M   'P 1'
#
loop_
_entity.id
_entity.type
_entity.pdbx_description
1 polymer ?
#
loop_
_entity_poly.entity_id
_entity_poly.type
_entity_poly.pdbx_seq_one_letter_code
_entity_poly.pdbx_strand_id
1 'polypeptide(L)'
;MFQMIKERQFQPVIIFSYSRRECQQHAMAMAKLDFNSQEEKDNMDLMFKNAMLYLSEEDRNLLAIQSMLPLLRRDIAIHHYGLLPIIEELVELMFQEDLVKAFAMGLNMPAKMVVFTSVRKGDGNSHHYIDHCEYIQMSGRAGRRGKEEYGICIIVIDNQSIKVMGRKLAKLKAEVANLDASGEIQRERKLEVNVDEYVMAAIRPSLMDVIYHWSKVSSSQSI
;
A
#
# COMPACT_ATOMS: atom_id res chain seq x y z
N MET A 1 -10.90 3.48 2.06
CA MET A 1 -9.65 3.38 1.26
C MET A 1 -9.89 2.76 -0.11
N PHE A 2 -10.35 1.51 -0.23
CA PHE A 2 -10.53 0.85 -1.53
C PHE A 2 -11.53 1.56 -2.47
N GLN A 3 -12.65 2.03 -1.93
CA GLN A 3 -13.61 2.86 -2.68
C GLN A 3 -12.96 4.13 -3.23
N MET A 4 -12.24 4.87 -2.39
CA MET A 4 -11.47 6.05 -2.78
C MET A 4 -10.42 5.73 -3.87
N ILE A 5 -9.73 4.59 -3.78
CA ILE A 5 -8.78 4.15 -4.82
C ILE A 5 -9.50 4.01 -6.17
N LYS A 6 -10.68 3.39 -6.21
CA LYS A 6 -11.47 3.22 -7.44
C LYS A 6 -12.01 4.56 -7.96
N GLU A 7 -12.62 5.37 -7.10
CA GLU A 7 -13.23 6.66 -7.47
C GLU A 7 -12.19 7.67 -7.99
N ARG A 8 -10.97 7.64 -7.45
CA ARG A 8 -9.87 8.53 -7.85
C ARG A 8 -8.93 7.92 -8.89
N GLN A 9 -9.21 6.70 -9.36
CA GLN A 9 -8.38 5.98 -10.34
C GLN A 9 -6.90 5.92 -9.88
N PHE A 10 -6.68 5.48 -8.65
CA PHE A 10 -5.35 5.36 -8.05
C PHE A 10 -4.68 4.01 -8.30
N GLN A 11 -5.30 3.11 -9.08
CA GLN A 11 -4.60 1.94 -9.58
C GLN A 11 -3.38 2.31 -10.46
N PRO A 12 -2.34 1.47 -10.46
CA PRO A 12 -2.19 0.26 -9.67
C PRO A 12 -1.64 0.58 -8.28
N VAL A 13 -2.03 -0.24 -7.28
CA VAL A 13 -1.65 -0.04 -5.88
C VAL A 13 -0.90 -1.25 -5.35
N ILE A 14 0.27 -1.01 -4.74
CA ILE A 14 0.98 -2.04 -3.96
C ILE A 14 0.61 -1.88 -2.49
N ILE A 15 0.08 -2.95 -1.91
CA ILE A 15 -0.21 -3.03 -0.48
C ILE A 15 0.79 -3.99 0.14
N PHE A 16 1.79 -3.43 0.81
CA PHE A 16 2.84 -4.23 1.44
C PHE A 16 2.30 -4.98 2.65
N SER A 17 2.39 -6.30 2.55
CA SER A 17 2.10 -7.26 3.62
C SER A 17 3.35 -8.13 3.81
N TYR A 18 3.71 -8.45 5.05
CA TYR A 18 5.06 -8.92 5.36
C TYR A 18 5.18 -10.44 5.49
N SER A 19 4.10 -11.18 5.27
CA SER A 19 4.12 -12.63 5.18
C SER A 19 3.09 -13.14 4.17
N ARG A 20 3.31 -14.36 3.65
CA ARG A 20 2.36 -15.03 2.75
C ARG A 20 0.96 -15.11 3.36
N ARG A 21 0.91 -15.41 4.66
CA ARG A 21 -0.32 -15.48 5.45
C ARG A 21 -1.02 -14.12 5.51
N GLU A 22 -0.28 -13.04 5.77
CA GLU A 22 -0.85 -11.70 5.81
C GLU A 22 -1.40 -11.26 4.44
N CYS A 23 -0.67 -11.51 3.35
CA CYS A 23 -1.16 -11.20 2.01
C CYS A 23 -2.53 -11.86 1.75
N GLN A 24 -2.64 -13.15 2.07
CA GLN A 24 -3.86 -13.91 1.88
C GLN A 24 -4.98 -13.43 2.81
N GLN A 25 -4.69 -13.20 4.09
CA GLN A 25 -5.66 -12.72 5.07
C GLN A 25 -6.20 -11.33 4.69
N HIS A 26 -5.34 -10.39 4.31
CA HIS A 26 -5.76 -9.05 3.89
C HIS A 26 -6.57 -9.10 2.59
N ALA A 27 -6.14 -9.88 1.60
CA ALA A 27 -6.89 -10.05 0.35
C ALA A 27 -8.29 -10.65 0.61
N MET A 28 -8.39 -11.70 1.42
CA MET A 28 -9.66 -12.33 1.78
C MET A 28 -10.57 -11.39 2.59
N ALA A 29 -10.01 -10.60 3.50
CA ALA A 29 -10.77 -9.62 4.26
C ALA A 29 -11.45 -8.59 3.34
N MET A 30 -10.79 -8.23 2.24
CA MET A 30 -11.30 -7.28 1.25
C MET A 30 -12.17 -7.92 0.17
N ALA A 31 -12.22 -9.25 0.06
CA ALA A 31 -13.00 -9.96 -0.97
C ALA A 31 -14.52 -9.72 -0.92
N LYS A 32 -15.03 -9.13 0.18
CA LYS A 32 -16.45 -8.73 0.30
C LYS A 32 -16.77 -7.41 -0.41
N LEU A 33 -15.75 -6.63 -0.75
CA LEU A 33 -15.90 -5.36 -1.44
C LEU A 33 -15.75 -5.60 -2.93
N ASP A 34 -16.81 -5.30 -3.69
CA ASP A 34 -16.85 -5.45 -5.13
C ASP A 34 -17.34 -4.14 -5.74
N PHE A 35 -16.44 -3.46 -6.44
CA PHE A 35 -16.70 -2.17 -7.09
C PHE A 35 -16.60 -2.28 -8.61
N ASN A 36 -16.56 -3.50 -9.14
CA ASN A 36 -16.28 -3.75 -10.54
C ASN A 36 -17.55 -3.99 -11.35
N SER A 37 -17.56 -3.47 -12.58
CA SER A 37 -18.61 -3.73 -13.55
C SER A 37 -18.55 -5.19 -14.03
N GLN A 38 -19.62 -5.66 -14.68
CA GLN A 38 -19.60 -7.00 -15.28
C GLN A 38 -18.57 -7.08 -16.41
N GLU A 39 -18.42 -6.02 -17.21
CA GLU A 39 -17.44 -5.95 -18.29
C GLU A 39 -15.99 -6.07 -17.78
N GLU A 40 -15.65 -5.40 -16.66
CA GLU A 40 -14.33 -5.53 -16.04
C GLU A 40 -14.07 -6.97 -15.58
N LYS A 41 -15.10 -7.65 -15.06
CA LYS A 41 -15.01 -9.06 -14.64
C LYS A 41 -14.86 -10.01 -15.82
N ASP A 42 -15.57 -9.76 -16.91
CA ASP A 42 -15.49 -10.58 -18.12
C ASP A 42 -14.10 -10.44 -18.77
N ASN A 43 -13.53 -9.24 -18.77
CA ASN A 43 -12.15 -9.00 -19.21
C ASN A 43 -11.13 -9.75 -18.33
N MET A 44 -11.30 -9.71 -17.00
CA MET A 44 -10.48 -10.48 -16.05
C MET A 44 -10.58 -11.98 -16.30
N ASP A 45 -11.79 -12.49 -16.53
CA ASP A 45 -12.04 -13.90 -16.81
C ASP A 45 -11.35 -14.35 -18.10
N LEU A 46 -11.41 -13.52 -19.14
CA LEU A 46 -10.75 -13.81 -20.41
C LEU A 46 -9.23 -13.87 -20.25
N MET A 47 -8.63 -12.87 -19.58
CA MET A 47 -7.18 -12.87 -19.30
C MET A 47 -6.75 -14.07 -18.48
N PHE A 48 -7.48 -14.37 -17.41
CA PHE A 48 -7.20 -15.53 -16.56
C PHE A 48 -7.32 -16.84 -17.35
N LYS A 49 -8.42 -17.02 -18.11
CA LYS A 49 -8.65 -18.21 -18.92
C LYS A 49 -7.54 -18.41 -19.94
N ASN A 50 -7.12 -17.35 -20.62
CA ASN A 50 -6.03 -17.41 -21.61
C ASN A 50 -4.71 -17.85 -20.97
N ALA A 51 -4.37 -17.31 -19.79
CA ALA A 51 -3.19 -17.75 -19.04
C ALA A 51 -3.29 -19.23 -18.62
N MET A 52 -4.47 -19.70 -18.22
CA MET A 52 -4.67 -21.09 -17.82
C MET A 52 -4.54 -22.10 -18.97
N LEU A 53 -4.66 -21.66 -20.24
CA LEU A 53 -4.50 -22.56 -21.39
C LEU A 53 -3.09 -23.18 -21.48
N TYR A 54 -2.08 -22.52 -20.92
CA TYR A 54 -0.70 -23.02 -20.87
C TYR A 54 -0.48 -24.10 -19.80
N LEU A 55 -1.46 -24.34 -18.92
CA LEU A 55 -1.42 -25.40 -17.92
C LEU A 55 -2.17 -26.65 -18.37
N SER A 56 -1.78 -27.80 -17.81
CA SER A 56 -2.53 -29.06 -17.94
C SER A 56 -3.89 -28.94 -17.25
N GLU A 57 -4.86 -29.79 -17.63
CA GLU A 57 -6.18 -29.77 -16.96
C GLU A 57 -6.09 -30.10 -15.47
N GLU A 58 -5.18 -30.99 -15.07
CA GLU A 58 -4.92 -31.33 -13.67
C GLU A 58 -4.44 -30.09 -12.89
N ASP A 59 -3.48 -29.35 -13.44
CA ASP A 59 -2.95 -28.14 -12.81
C ASP A 59 -4.00 -27.03 -12.72
N ARG A 60 -4.83 -26.85 -13.75
CA ARG A 60 -5.93 -25.86 -13.74
C ARG A 60 -6.91 -26.09 -12.59
N ASN A 61 -7.07 -27.34 -12.16
CA ASN A 61 -8.00 -27.72 -11.09
C ASN A 61 -7.38 -27.59 -9.69
N LEU A 62 -6.12 -27.19 -9.56
CA LEU A 62 -5.50 -26.92 -8.26
C LEU A 62 -6.25 -25.80 -7.53
N LEU A 63 -6.57 -26.05 -6.25
CA LEU A 63 -7.30 -25.10 -5.41
C LEU A 63 -6.58 -23.74 -5.30
N ALA A 64 -5.24 -23.76 -5.31
CA ALA A 64 -4.42 -22.56 -5.31
C ALA A 64 -4.76 -21.63 -6.49
N ILE A 65 -4.94 -22.19 -7.68
CA ILE A 65 -5.30 -21.45 -8.91
C ILE A 65 -6.77 -21.03 -8.86
N GLN A 66 -7.67 -21.95 -8.55
CA GLN A 66 -9.12 -21.69 -8.53
C GLN A 66 -9.51 -20.62 -7.50
N SER A 67 -8.82 -20.57 -6.37
CA SER A 67 -9.09 -19.59 -5.31
C SER A 67 -8.73 -18.15 -5.69
N MET A 68 -7.93 -17.95 -6.74
CA MET A 68 -7.51 -16.62 -7.17
C MET A 68 -8.55 -15.89 -8.00
N LEU A 69 -9.25 -16.60 -8.90
CA LEU A 69 -10.18 -15.95 -9.84
C LEU A 69 -11.23 -15.09 -9.13
N PRO A 70 -11.84 -15.52 -8.00
CA PRO A 70 -12.75 -14.67 -7.24
C PRO A 70 -12.11 -13.38 -6.70
N LEU A 71 -10.80 -13.38 -6.39
CA LEU A 71 -10.08 -12.19 -5.95
C LEU A 71 -9.76 -11.28 -7.14
N LEU A 72 -9.27 -11.84 -8.24
CA LEU A 72 -8.92 -11.09 -9.45
C LEU A 72 -10.11 -10.35 -10.06
N ARG A 73 -11.30 -10.98 -10.07
CA ARG A 73 -12.57 -10.34 -10.48
C ARG A 73 -12.91 -9.07 -9.69
N ARG A 74 -12.29 -8.85 -8.53
CA ARG A 74 -12.49 -7.70 -7.65
C ARG A 74 -11.29 -6.74 -7.63
N ASP A 75 -10.41 -6.84 -8.64
CA ASP A 75 -9.13 -6.13 -8.72
C ASP A 75 -8.18 -6.45 -7.55
N ILE A 76 -8.30 -7.61 -6.91
CA ILE A 76 -7.45 -8.00 -5.78
C ILE A 76 -6.51 -9.11 -6.24
N ALA A 77 -5.22 -8.82 -6.20
CA ALA A 77 -4.17 -9.82 -6.46
C ALA A 77 -3.34 -10.07 -5.21
N ILE A 78 -2.84 -11.29 -5.08
CA ILE A 78 -1.82 -11.67 -4.09
C ILE A 78 -0.52 -11.90 -4.86
N HIS A 79 0.60 -11.39 -4.36
CA HIS A 79 1.92 -11.62 -4.94
C HIS A 79 2.95 -11.94 -3.85
N HIS A 80 3.51 -13.15 -3.88
CA HIS A 80 4.58 -13.58 -2.98
C HIS A 80 5.35 -14.76 -3.61
N TYR A 81 6.60 -14.95 -3.20
CA TYR A 81 7.54 -15.99 -3.69
C TYR A 81 7.10 -17.46 -3.54
N GLY A 82 5.91 -17.72 -3.01
CA GLY A 82 5.30 -19.04 -2.92
C GLY A 82 4.18 -19.30 -3.93
N LEU A 83 3.95 -18.40 -4.89
CA LEU A 83 2.99 -18.63 -5.97
C LEU A 83 3.63 -19.44 -7.10
N LEU A 84 2.79 -20.04 -7.95
CA LEU A 84 3.29 -20.70 -9.16
C LEU A 84 3.83 -19.63 -10.14
N PRO A 85 4.92 -19.86 -10.87
CA PRO A 85 5.51 -18.85 -11.76
C PRO A 85 4.50 -18.24 -12.76
N ILE A 86 3.66 -19.07 -13.38
CA ILE A 86 2.61 -18.61 -14.30
C ILE A 86 1.60 -17.66 -13.65
N ILE A 87 1.36 -17.85 -12.36
CA ILE A 87 0.45 -17.02 -11.56
C ILE A 87 1.12 -15.70 -11.20
N GLU A 88 2.41 -15.72 -10.86
CA GLU A 88 3.19 -14.50 -10.64
C GLU A 88 3.20 -13.65 -11.91
N GLU A 89 3.51 -14.24 -13.06
CA GLU A 89 3.49 -13.56 -14.37
C GLU A 89 2.12 -12.97 -14.70
N LEU A 90 1.03 -13.71 -14.47
CA LEU A 90 -0.33 -13.22 -14.70
C LEU A 90 -0.65 -12.00 -13.84
N VAL A 91 -0.34 -12.07 -12.55
CA VAL A 91 -0.55 -10.95 -11.61
C VAL A 91 0.30 -9.75 -12.02
N GLU A 92 1.53 -9.98 -12.47
CA GLU A 92 2.42 -8.91 -12.90
C GLU A 92 1.91 -8.22 -14.16
N LEU A 93 1.44 -8.98 -15.15
CA LEU A 93 0.81 -8.45 -16.36
C LEU A 93 -0.44 -7.62 -16.02
N MET A 94 -1.35 -8.17 -15.20
CA MET A 94 -2.56 -7.44 -14.78
C MET A 94 -2.24 -6.16 -14.00
N PHE A 95 -1.14 -6.14 -13.25
CA PHE A 95 -0.70 -4.97 -12.51
C PHE A 95 -0.12 -3.89 -13.43
N GLN A 96 0.59 -4.27 -14.50
CA GLN A 96 1.10 -3.33 -15.51
C GLN A 96 -0.02 -2.65 -16.31
N GLU A 97 -1.11 -3.38 -16.54
CA GLU A 97 -2.33 -2.89 -17.20
C GLU A 97 -3.25 -2.09 -16.26
N ASP A 98 -2.79 -1.75 -15.05
CA ASP A 98 -3.54 -0.97 -14.04
C ASP A 98 -4.86 -1.62 -13.57
N LEU A 99 -5.00 -2.95 -13.77
CA LEU A 99 -6.25 -3.67 -13.49
C LEU A 99 -6.37 -4.12 -12.03
N VAL A 100 -5.25 -4.32 -11.33
CA VAL A 100 -5.27 -4.90 -9.97
C VAL A 100 -4.60 -4.03 -8.91
N LYS A 101 -5.03 -4.26 -7.67
CA LYS A 101 -4.38 -3.83 -6.42
C LYS A 101 -3.71 -5.08 -5.84
N ALA A 102 -2.40 -5.04 -5.67
CA ALA A 102 -1.62 -6.22 -5.28
C ALA A 102 -1.24 -6.17 -3.80
N PHE A 103 -1.63 -7.19 -3.04
CA PHE A 103 -1.05 -7.49 -1.74
C PHE A 103 0.26 -8.23 -1.93
N ALA A 104 1.37 -7.54 -1.70
CA ALA A 104 2.68 -8.02 -2.11
C ALA A 104 3.71 -8.01 -0.98
N MET A 105 4.56 -9.05 -0.96
CA MET A 105 5.78 -9.07 -0.15
C MET A 105 6.97 -8.45 -0.88
N GLY A 106 6.89 -8.33 -2.21
CA GLY A 106 8.01 -7.87 -3.03
C GLY A 106 7.65 -7.86 -4.52
N LEU A 107 6.86 -6.88 -4.95
CA LEU A 107 6.59 -6.64 -6.36
C LEU A 107 7.66 -5.70 -6.93
N ASN A 108 8.38 -6.13 -7.97
CA ASN A 108 9.46 -5.33 -8.56
C ASN A 108 8.95 -4.32 -9.61
N MET A 109 7.78 -3.72 -9.39
CA MET A 109 7.16 -2.80 -10.34
C MET A 109 6.78 -1.48 -9.68
N PRO A 110 6.83 -0.36 -10.42
CA PRO A 110 6.36 0.92 -9.92
C PRO A 110 4.83 0.95 -9.90
N ALA A 111 4.26 1.58 -8.88
CA ALA A 111 2.83 1.71 -8.62
C ALA A 111 2.45 3.18 -8.56
N LYS A 112 1.19 3.52 -8.85
CA LYS A 112 0.71 4.89 -8.60
C LYS A 112 0.67 5.20 -7.11
N MET A 113 0.33 4.19 -6.31
CA MET A 113 0.26 4.28 -4.86
C MET A 113 0.90 3.07 -4.19
N VAL A 114 1.56 3.31 -3.06
CA VAL A 114 2.04 2.30 -2.12
C VAL A 114 1.33 2.46 -0.79
N VAL A 115 0.93 1.35 -0.18
CA VAL A 115 0.31 1.29 1.14
C VAL A 115 1.09 0.33 2.03
N PHE A 116 1.53 0.79 3.19
CA PHE A 116 2.11 -0.04 4.25
C PHE A 116 0.98 -0.44 5.20
N THR A 117 0.71 -1.74 5.34
CA THR A 117 -0.33 -2.24 6.26
C THR A 117 0.07 -2.10 7.72
N SER A 118 1.38 -2.05 7.99
CA SER A 118 1.98 -1.90 9.30
C SER A 118 3.39 -1.33 9.14
N VAL A 119 3.94 -0.67 10.17
CA VAL A 119 5.37 -0.30 10.25
C VAL A 119 6.20 -1.35 10.98
N ARG A 120 5.55 -2.43 11.43
CA ARG A 120 6.16 -3.56 12.14
C ARG A 120 6.05 -4.81 11.28
N LYS A 121 7.17 -5.46 11.08
CA LYS A 121 7.32 -6.72 10.36
C LYS A 121 7.55 -7.85 11.35
N GLY A 122 6.76 -8.92 11.23
CA GLY A 122 6.85 -10.10 12.06
C GLY A 122 7.48 -11.26 11.30
N ASP A 123 8.65 -11.73 11.74
CA ASP A 123 9.35 -12.85 11.10
C ASP A 123 9.06 -14.20 11.81
N GLY A 124 7.90 -14.32 12.45
CA GLY A 124 7.48 -15.49 13.23
C GLY A 124 8.12 -15.61 14.63
N ASN A 125 9.37 -15.17 14.81
CA ASN A 125 10.08 -15.20 16.10
C ASN A 125 10.28 -13.83 16.76
N SER A 126 10.31 -12.76 15.98
CA SER A 126 10.48 -11.40 16.46
C SER A 126 9.66 -10.42 15.63
N HIS A 127 9.31 -9.28 16.23
CA HIS A 127 8.70 -8.17 15.52
C HIS A 127 9.67 -7.00 15.54
N HIS A 128 10.16 -6.58 14.38
CA HIS A 128 11.00 -5.39 14.24
C HIS A 128 10.24 -4.30 13.49
N TYR A 129 10.67 -3.05 13.63
CA TYR A 129 10.16 -1.97 12.82
C TYR A 129 10.88 -1.95 11.48
N ILE A 130 10.17 -1.59 10.41
CA ILE A 130 10.82 -1.38 9.11
C ILE A 130 11.95 -0.36 9.26
N ASP A 131 13.10 -0.68 8.71
CA ASP A 131 14.23 0.24 8.74
C ASP A 131 14.12 1.32 7.65
N HIS A 132 15.05 2.27 7.67
CA HIS A 132 15.06 3.37 6.71
C HIS A 132 15.29 2.90 5.26
N CYS A 133 16.13 1.89 5.07
CA CYS A 133 16.46 1.34 3.77
C CYS A 133 15.27 0.55 3.19
N GLU A 134 14.63 -0.29 3.99
CA GLU A 134 13.39 -1.00 3.67
C GLU A 134 12.30 -0.01 3.29
N TYR A 135 12.11 1.04 4.10
CA TYR A 135 11.14 2.08 3.80
C TYR A 135 11.41 2.77 2.46
N ILE A 136 12.65 3.20 2.19
CA ILE A 136 13.02 3.83 0.90
C ILE A 136 12.79 2.87 -0.27
N GLN A 137 13.20 1.61 -0.12
CA GLN A 137 13.06 0.61 -1.18
C GLN A 137 11.59 0.35 -1.53
N MET A 138 10.73 0.27 -0.52
CA MET A 138 9.30 0.00 -0.66
C MET A 138 8.54 1.24 -1.13
N SER A 139 8.72 2.38 -0.47
CA SER A 139 8.04 3.64 -0.81
C SER A 139 8.51 4.21 -2.15
N GLY A 140 9.76 3.96 -2.55
CA GLY A 140 10.31 4.34 -3.85
C GLY A 140 9.64 3.64 -5.04
N ARG A 141 8.78 2.65 -4.80
CA ARG A 141 7.90 2.08 -5.83
C ARG A 141 6.70 2.98 -6.14
N ALA A 142 6.36 3.95 -5.30
CA ALA A 142 5.27 4.87 -5.55
C ALA A 142 5.66 5.94 -6.59
N GLY A 143 4.75 6.20 -7.53
CA GLY A 143 4.91 7.11 -8.66
C GLY A 143 5.60 6.43 -9.84
N ARG A 144 4.94 6.42 -11.01
CA ARG A 144 5.52 5.89 -12.23
C ARG A 144 6.06 7.05 -13.08
N ARG A 145 7.35 6.95 -13.41
CA ARG A 145 8.05 7.98 -14.22
C ARG A 145 7.30 8.23 -15.52
N GLY A 146 6.97 9.50 -15.77
CA GLY A 146 6.29 9.93 -16.99
C GLY A 146 4.78 9.65 -17.04
N LYS A 147 4.19 9.00 -16.03
CA LYS A 147 2.73 8.84 -15.91
C LYS A 147 2.14 9.69 -14.79
N GLU A 148 2.81 9.76 -13.65
CA GLU A 148 2.37 10.58 -12.51
C GLU A 148 3.39 11.67 -12.16
N GLU A 149 2.90 12.84 -11.73
CA GLU A 149 3.72 13.94 -11.23
C GLU A 149 4.33 13.62 -9.86
N TYR A 150 3.61 12.87 -9.03
CA TYR A 150 4.04 12.44 -7.71
C TYR A 150 3.52 11.03 -7.39
N GLY A 151 4.28 10.30 -6.58
CA GLY A 151 3.87 9.03 -6.00
C GLY A 151 3.13 9.22 -4.68
N ILE A 152 2.14 8.37 -4.41
CA ILE A 152 1.39 8.41 -3.14
C ILE A 152 1.85 7.28 -2.24
N CYS A 153 2.27 7.60 -1.02
CA CYS A 153 2.66 6.63 -0.01
C CYS A 153 1.77 6.79 1.23
N ILE A 154 1.10 5.71 1.64
CA ILE A 154 0.21 5.67 2.80
C ILE A 154 0.75 4.68 3.81
N ILE A 155 0.87 5.09 5.07
CA ILE A 155 1.24 4.19 6.17
C ILE A 155 0.03 4.03 7.08
N VAL A 156 -0.46 2.79 7.22
CA VAL A 156 -1.50 2.46 8.18
C VAL A 156 -0.84 2.27 9.54
N ILE A 157 -1.31 3.03 10.53
CA ILE A 157 -0.78 3.01 11.90
C ILE A 157 -1.89 2.57 12.84
N ASP A 158 -1.61 1.57 13.68
CA ASP A 158 -2.52 1.17 14.74
C ASP A 158 -2.42 2.08 15.97
N ASN A 159 -3.48 2.07 16.80
CA ASN A 159 -3.55 2.91 18.00
C ASN A 159 -2.43 2.63 19.01
N GLN A 160 -1.87 1.42 19.03
CA GLN A 160 -0.78 1.08 19.95
C GLN A 160 0.54 1.73 19.50
N SER A 161 0.81 1.70 18.20
CA SER A 161 1.99 2.29 17.57
C SER A 161 1.96 3.80 17.70
N ILE A 162 0.79 4.44 17.56
CA ILE A 162 0.61 5.88 17.85
C ILE A 162 1.08 6.20 19.28
N LYS A 163 0.67 5.42 20.28
CA LYS A 163 1.06 5.63 21.69
C LYS A 163 2.55 5.43 21.92
N VAL A 164 3.17 4.45 21.27
CA VAL A 164 4.61 4.17 21.40
C VAL A 164 5.43 5.28 20.73
N MET A 165 5.08 5.65 19.49
CA MET A 165 5.74 6.74 18.76
C MET A 165 5.57 8.07 19.48
N GLY A 166 4.38 8.37 20.00
CA GLY A 166 4.13 9.59 20.78
C GLY A 166 5.03 9.70 22.01
N ARG A 167 5.24 8.59 22.75
CA ARG A 167 6.17 8.57 23.89
C ARG A 167 7.62 8.75 23.48
N LYS A 168 8.05 8.10 22.39
CA LYS A 168 9.43 8.22 21.88
C LYS A 168 9.71 9.63 21.37
N LEU A 169 8.76 10.23 20.67
CA LEU A 169 8.83 11.61 20.18
C LEU A 169 8.86 12.62 21.34
N ALA A 170 8.04 12.42 22.38
CA ALA A 170 8.08 13.27 23.58
C ALA A 170 9.46 13.20 24.27
N LYS A 171 10.05 12.00 24.35
CA LYS A 171 11.39 11.82 24.91
C LYS A 171 12.47 12.51 24.06
N LEU A 172 12.45 12.33 22.73
CA LEU A 172 13.37 13.01 21.81
C LEU A 172 13.23 14.54 21.90
N LYS A 173 12.00 15.06 21.95
CA LYS A 173 11.75 16.50 22.10
C LYS A 173 12.35 17.04 23.42
N ALA A 174 12.26 16.28 24.51
CA ALA A 174 12.88 16.64 25.78
C ALA A 174 14.42 16.62 25.71
N GLU A 175 15.00 15.62 25.05
CA GLU A 175 16.46 15.52 24.84
C GLU A 175 16.98 16.65 23.94
N VAL A 176 16.28 16.97 22.84
CA VAL A 176 16.62 18.08 21.94
C VAL A 176 16.46 19.43 22.65
N ALA A 177 15.41 19.64 23.45
CA ALA A 177 15.25 20.87 24.22
C ALA A 177 16.39 21.09 25.22
N ASN A 178 16.92 20.01 25.82
CA ASN A 178 18.09 20.08 26.69
C ASN A 178 19.38 20.40 25.91
N LEU A 179 19.49 19.95 24.65
CA LEU A 179 20.62 20.26 23.76
C LEU A 179 20.55 21.69 23.17
N ASP A 180 19.35 22.19 22.89
CA ASP A 180 19.12 23.58 22.49
C ASP A 180 19.44 24.56 23.63
N ALA A 181 19.19 24.15 24.89
CA ALA A 181 19.61 24.91 26.08
C ALA A 181 21.14 24.99 26.23
N SER A 182 21.90 24.07 25.60
CA SER A 182 23.37 24.12 25.50
C SER A 182 23.92 24.86 24.26
N GLY A 183 23.05 25.36 23.37
CA GLY A 183 23.42 26.33 22.32
C GLY A 183 24.02 25.76 21.02
N GLU A 184 24.00 24.44 20.79
CA GLU A 184 24.79 23.83 19.70
C GLU A 184 24.04 23.54 18.37
N ILE A 185 22.71 23.67 18.27
CA ILE A 185 21.98 23.16 17.09
C ILE A 185 21.03 24.22 16.48
N GLN A 186 21.59 25.19 15.74
CA GLN A 186 20.79 26.19 15.00
C GLN A 186 20.77 26.04 13.47
N ARG A 187 21.32 24.98 12.86
CA ARG A 187 21.59 25.02 11.40
C ARG A 187 20.98 23.98 10.45
N GLU A 188 20.17 23.02 10.88
CA GLU A 188 19.53 22.10 9.91
C GLU A 188 18.02 21.99 10.13
N ARG A 189 17.27 22.97 9.61
CA ARG A 189 15.81 22.85 9.43
C ARG A 189 15.47 22.87 7.95
N LYS A 190 15.14 21.71 7.38
CA LYS A 190 14.29 21.57 6.17
C LYS A 190 13.60 20.20 6.16
N LEU A 191 12.76 19.96 7.16
CA LEU A 191 11.65 19.01 7.08
C LEU A 191 10.63 19.45 8.13
N GLU A 192 9.64 20.24 7.71
CA GLU A 192 8.50 20.58 8.56
C GLU A 192 7.57 19.37 8.61
N VAL A 193 7.75 18.53 9.64
CA VAL A 193 6.77 17.51 9.98
C VAL A 193 5.80 18.14 10.97
N ASN A 194 4.60 18.50 10.49
CA ASN A 194 3.51 18.99 11.33
C ASN A 194 2.88 17.82 12.11
N VAL A 195 3.43 17.56 13.30
CA VAL A 195 3.02 16.45 14.17
C VAL A 195 1.56 16.59 14.62
N ASP A 196 1.07 17.83 14.82
CA ASP A 196 -0.29 18.06 15.31
C ASP A 196 -1.34 17.80 14.21
N GLU A 197 -1.01 18.07 12.95
CA GLU A 197 -1.84 17.71 11.80
C GLU A 197 -1.88 16.19 11.58
N TYR A 198 -0.74 15.51 11.76
CA TYR A 198 -0.61 14.06 11.60
C TYR A 198 -1.32 13.26 12.70
N VAL A 199 -1.30 13.75 13.94
CA VAL A 199 -1.97 13.11 15.09
C VAL A 199 -3.48 13.32 15.06
N MET A 200 -3.97 14.48 14.60
CA MET A 200 -5.41 14.75 14.49
C MET A 200 -6.07 13.95 13.36
N ALA A 201 -5.37 13.71 12.24
CA ALA A 201 -5.83 12.84 11.15
C ALA A 201 -5.93 11.36 11.56
N ALA A 202 -5.02 10.88 12.42
CA ALA A 202 -5.00 9.50 12.88
C ALA A 202 -6.10 9.16 13.91
N ILE A 203 -6.72 10.16 14.55
CA ILE A 203 -7.68 10.00 15.66
C ILE A 203 -9.15 10.18 15.21
N ARG A 204 -9.42 10.54 13.94
CA ARG A 204 -10.78 10.50 13.38
C ARG A 204 -10.96 9.28 12.46
N PRO A 205 -11.51 8.16 12.98
CA PRO A 205 -11.83 7.00 12.17
C PRO A 205 -13.10 7.27 11.36
N SER A 206 -12.98 8.02 10.26
CA SER A 206 -13.87 7.95 9.08
C SER A 206 -13.51 9.04 8.04
N LEU A 207 -12.92 8.60 6.93
CA LEU A 207 -13.29 9.03 5.57
C LEU A 207 -12.90 10.42 5.00
N MET A 208 -12.18 11.36 5.66
CA MET A 208 -12.15 12.77 5.15
C MET A 208 -10.81 13.49 4.87
N ASP A 209 -9.60 12.93 5.04
CA ASP A 209 -8.37 13.74 4.84
C ASP A 209 -7.71 13.64 3.45
N VAL A 210 -8.15 12.70 2.61
CA VAL A 210 -7.84 12.75 1.17
C VAL A 210 -8.61 13.89 0.47
N ILE A 211 -9.59 14.51 1.15
CA ILE A 211 -10.40 15.62 0.63
C ILE A 211 -9.82 17.00 1.02
N TYR A 212 -9.16 17.15 2.18
CA TYR A 212 -8.76 18.48 2.67
C TYR A 212 -7.57 19.10 1.90
N HIS A 213 -6.58 18.30 1.47
CA HIS A 213 -5.42 18.83 0.73
C HIS A 213 -5.73 19.22 -0.73
N TRP A 214 -6.83 18.74 -1.31
CA TRP A 214 -7.23 19.11 -2.68
C TRP A 214 -8.06 20.41 -2.74
N SER A 215 -8.74 20.77 -1.64
CA SER A 215 -9.50 22.02 -1.52
C SER A 215 -8.60 23.27 -1.48
N LYS A 216 -7.42 23.19 -0.84
CA LYS A 216 -6.50 24.34 -0.74
C LYS A 216 -5.63 24.58 -1.98
N VAL A 217 -5.36 23.56 -2.78
CA VAL A 217 -4.54 23.71 -4.00
C VAL A 217 -5.35 24.29 -5.16
N SER A 218 -6.67 24.12 -5.15
CA SER A 218 -7.58 24.74 -6.13
C SER A 218 -7.95 26.19 -5.80
N SER A 219 -7.61 26.69 -4.62
CA SER A 219 -7.89 28.06 -4.17
C SER A 219 -6.64 28.97 -4.07
N SER A 220 -5.47 28.50 -4.52
CA SER A 220 -4.22 29.27 -4.59
C SER A 220 -3.78 29.62 -6.02
N GLN A 221 -4.61 29.35 -7.04
CA GLN A 221 -4.51 29.96 -8.38
C GLN A 221 -5.61 31.01 -8.57
N SER A 222 -5.50 32.12 -7.84
CA SER A 222 -6.18 33.37 -8.18
C SER A 222 -5.59 34.51 -7.37
N ILE A 223 -4.44 35.01 -7.84
CA ILE A 223 -4.06 36.43 -7.82
C ILE A 223 -3.46 36.71 -9.20
#